data_AF-A0A933K1U7-F1
#
_entry.id   AF-A0A933K1U7-F1
#
_cell.length_a   1.000
_cell.length_b   1.000
_cell.length_c   1.000
_cell.angle_alpha   90.00
_cell.angle_beta   90.00
_cell.angle_gamma   90.00
#
_symmetry.space_group_name_H-M   'P 1'
#
loop_
_entity.id
_entity.type
_entity.pdbx_description
1 polymer ?
#
loop_
_entity_poly.entity_id
_entity_poly.type
_entity_poly.pdbx_seq_one_letter_code
_entity_poly.pdbx_strand_id
1 'polypeptide(L)'
;MFGFRTYPDQTTIDGELYRYEKILKEDFFSVNVLYKADSGKRYVLKLSDFRFIFGIFLRPLAMLVSRHEYRIYSMVADIPGVPRLGP
;
A
#
# COMPACT_ATOMS: atom_id res chain seq x y z
N MET A 1 4.59 24.44 -2.67
CA MET A 1 3.75 23.74 -3.68
C MET A 1 3.12 22.56 -2.96
N PHE A 2 1.80 22.59 -2.75
CA PHE A 2 1.08 21.48 -2.10
C PHE A 2 1.22 20.24 -2.97
N GLY A 3 2.08 19.29 -2.55
CA GLY A 3 2.15 18.00 -3.20
C GLY A 3 0.81 17.31 -3.02
N PHE A 4 0.14 16.98 -4.12
CA PHE A 4 -1.06 16.15 -4.07
C PHE A 4 -0.70 14.84 -3.36
N ARG A 5 -1.38 14.52 -2.26
CA ARG A 5 -1.24 13.21 -1.62
C ARG A 5 -1.63 12.16 -2.67
N THR A 6 -0.75 11.19 -2.90
CA THR A 6 -1.00 10.07 -3.83
C THR A 6 -1.88 8.97 -3.23
N TYR A 7 -2.42 9.17 -2.03
CA TYR A 7 -3.27 8.23 -1.30
C TYR A 7 -4.48 8.97 -0.70
N PRO A 8 -5.64 8.29 -0.58
CA PRO A 8 -6.87 8.92 -0.12
C PRO A 8 -6.88 9.14 1.40
N ASP A 9 -7.55 10.18 1.90
CA ASP A 9 -7.66 10.39 3.36
C ASP A 9 -8.59 9.36 4.04
N GLN A 10 -9.44 8.70 3.25
CA GLN A 10 -10.33 7.62 3.70
C GLN A 10 -10.59 6.61 2.58
N THR A 11 -10.84 5.35 2.93
CA THR A 11 -11.21 4.28 2.00
C THR A 11 -12.18 3.31 2.67
N THR A 12 -12.96 2.59 1.89
CA THR A 12 -13.86 1.55 2.40
C THR A 12 -13.28 0.18 2.08
N ILE A 13 -13.14 -0.67 3.09
CA ILE A 13 -12.61 -2.03 2.99
C ILE A 13 -13.65 -2.96 3.61
N ASP A 14 -14.17 -3.92 2.84
CA ASP A 14 -15.24 -4.85 3.26
C ASP A 14 -16.45 -4.17 3.92
N GLY A 15 -16.85 -3.01 3.39
CA GLY A 15 -17.99 -2.22 3.89
C GLY A 15 -17.70 -1.37 5.14
N GLU A 16 -16.49 -1.44 5.69
CA GLU A 16 -16.06 -0.65 6.84
C GLU A 16 -15.21 0.55 6.40
N LEU A 17 -15.42 1.72 7.01
CA LEU A 17 -14.69 2.94 6.69
C LEU A 17 -13.35 2.99 7.44
N TYR A 18 -12.27 3.19 6.69
CA TYR A 18 -10.91 3.32 7.18
C TYR A 18 -10.40 4.73 6.91
N ARG A 19 -9.81 5.36 7.93
CA ARG A 19 -9.24 6.71 7.84
C ARG A 19 -7.72 6.66 7.92
N TYR A 20 -7.08 7.56 7.17
CA TYR A 20 -5.64 7.76 7.26
C TYR A 20 -5.22 7.99 8.72
N GLU A 21 -4.27 7.18 9.21
CA GLU A 21 -3.68 7.35 10.54
C GLU A 21 -2.30 8.00 10.41
N LYS A 22 -1.39 7.38 9.65
CA LYS A 22 -0.01 7.89 9.44
C LYS A 22 0.70 7.19 8.28
N ILE A 23 1.80 7.80 7.83
CA ILE A 23 2.81 7.14 7.00
C ILE A 23 3.68 6.25 7.90
N LEU A 24 3.90 5.00 7.50
CA LEU A 24 4.85 4.08 8.15
C LEU A 24 6.22 4.10 7.48
N LYS A 25 6.24 4.31 6.16
CA LYS A 25 7.45 4.33 5.34
C LYS A 25 7.21 5.17 4.09
N GLU A 26 8.19 5.96 3.72
CA GLU A 26 8.20 6.71 2.47
C GLU A 26 9.62 6.78 1.91
N ASP A 27 9.83 6.22 0.71
CA ASP A 27 11.10 6.29 0.00
C ASP A 27 10.89 6.41 -1.51
N PHE A 28 11.97 6.38 -2.29
CA PHE A 28 11.90 6.55 -3.74
C PHE A 28 11.12 5.45 -4.49
N PHE A 29 10.77 4.35 -3.84
CA PHE A 29 10.14 3.18 -4.46
C PHE A 29 8.69 2.99 -4.02
N SER A 30 8.37 3.31 -2.76
CA SER A 30 7.03 3.10 -2.23
C SER A 30 6.67 4.03 -1.07
N VAL A 31 5.36 4.15 -0.85
CA VAL A 31 4.79 4.69 0.39
C VAL A 31 3.92 3.61 1.04
N ASN A 32 4.09 3.42 2.35
CA ASN A 32 3.25 2.54 3.16
C ASN A 32 2.44 3.41 4.11
N VAL A 33 1.12 3.37 3.97
CA VAL A 33 0.18 4.21 4.72
C VAL A 33 -0.65 3.31 5.63
N LEU A 34 -0.73 3.67 6.91
CA LEU A 34 -1.57 3.01 7.89
C LEU A 34 -2.94 3.66 7.90
N TYR A 35 -3.98 2.85 7.76
CA TYR A 35 -5.36 3.23 7.96
C TYR A 35 -5.93 2.53 9.18
N LYS A 36 -6.90 3.19 9.83
CA LYS A 36 -7.59 2.68 11.01
C LYS A 36 -9.10 2.84 10.85
N ALA A 37 -9.85 1.82 11.25
CA ALA A 37 -11.31 1.88 11.39
C ALA A 37 -11.73 2.11 12.84
N ASP A 38 -12.99 2.49 13.06
CA ASP A 38 -13.55 2.75 14.38
C ASP A 38 -13.58 1.48 15.24
N SER A 39 -13.65 0.29 14.63
CA SER A 39 -13.52 -1.01 15.32
C SER A 39 -12.12 -1.25 15.92
N GLY A 40 -11.14 -0.40 15.60
CA GLY A 40 -9.73 -0.56 16.00
C GLY A 40 -8.90 -1.41 15.05
N LYS A 41 -9.52 -2.04 14.03
CA LYS A 41 -8.80 -2.71 12.94
C LYS A 41 -7.93 -1.73 12.17
N ARG A 42 -6.83 -2.24 11.62
CA ARG A 42 -5.87 -1.48 10.83
C ARG A 42 -5.47 -2.22 9.57
N TYR A 43 -5.29 -1.46 8.50
CA TYR A 43 -4.74 -1.94 7.24
C TYR A 43 -3.56 -1.08 6.82
N VAL A 44 -2.59 -1.69 6.16
CA VAL A 44 -1.48 -0.99 5.50
C VAL A 44 -1.74 -0.98 4.01
N LEU A 45 -1.90 0.21 3.44
CA LEU A 45 -1.89 0.43 2.00
C LEU A 45 -0.45 0.66 1.55
N LYS A 46 0.08 -0.25 0.73
CA LYS A 46 1.38 -0.09 0.08
C LYS A 46 1.16 0.37 -1.36
N LEU A 47 1.67 1.55 -1.69
CA LEU A 47 1.66 2.09 -3.04
C LEU A 47 3.10 2.10 -3.57
N SER A 48 3.33 1.36 -4.66
CA SER A 48 4.58 1.38 -5.40
C SER A 48 4.57 2.54 -6.38
N ASP A 49 5.47 3.51 -6.20
CA ASP A 49 5.65 4.63 -7.12
C ASP A 49 7.14 4.96 -7.20
N PHE A 50 7.73 4.73 -8.39
CA PHE A 50 9.15 4.94 -8.64
C PHE A 50 9.37 6.42 -8.95
N ARG A 51 9.53 7.22 -7.89
CA ARG A 51 9.60 8.70 -7.95
C ARG A 51 10.94 9.25 -8.45
N PHE A 52 11.53 8.61 -9.47
CA PHE A 52 12.78 9.03 -10.13
C PHE A 52 12.51 9.78 -11.45
N ILE A 53 13.54 10.43 -12.01
CA ILE A 53 13.48 11.29 -13.24
C ILE A 53 13.02 10.53 -14.52
N PHE A 54 12.76 9.22 -14.43
CA PHE A 54 12.15 8.38 -15.47
C PHE A 54 10.91 7.60 -14.98
N GLY A 55 10.24 8.04 -13.92
CA GLY A 55 9.23 7.27 -13.18
C GLY A 55 8.09 6.72 -14.05
N ILE A 56 7.68 7.43 -15.12
CA ILE A 56 6.66 6.93 -16.05
C ILE A 56 7.14 5.72 -16.87
N PHE A 57 8.42 5.69 -17.29
CA PHE A 57 9.00 4.59 -18.03
C PHE A 57 9.17 3.33 -17.18
N LEU A 58 9.28 3.51 -15.86
CA LEU A 58 9.39 2.41 -14.91
C LEU A 58 8.04 1.90 -14.40
N ARG A 59 6.90 2.51 -14.78
CA ARG A 59 5.56 2.03 -14.35
C ARG A 59 5.27 0.56 -14.69
N PRO A 60 5.62 0.05 -15.89
CA PRO A 60 5.44 -1.38 -16.19
C PRO A 60 6.26 -2.26 -15.26
N LEU A 61 7.50 -1.87 -14.95
CA LEU A 61 8.36 -2.57 -14.00
C LEU A 61 7.78 -2.51 -12.58
N ALA A 62 7.24 -1.36 -12.17
CA ALA A 62 6.56 -1.18 -10.89
C ALA A 62 5.38 -2.13 -10.74
N MET A 63 4.58 -2.27 -11.80
CA MET A 63 3.46 -3.20 -11.86
C MET A 63 3.94 -4.66 -11.81
N LEU A 64 5.01 -5.01 -12.53
CA LEU A 64 5.57 -6.37 -12.49
C LEU A 64 6.08 -6.73 -11.08
N VAL A 65 6.83 -5.84 -10.45
CA VAL A 65 7.33 -6.02 -9.06
C VAL A 65 6.16 -6.15 -8.09
N SER A 66 5.15 -5.27 -8.20
CA SER A 66 3.98 -5.32 -7.32
C SER A 66 3.16 -6.60 -7.50
N ARG A 67 3.01 -7.09 -8.74
CA ARG A 67 2.37 -8.38 -9.04
C ARG A 67 3.16 -9.56 -8.46
N HIS A 68 4.49 -9.52 -8.59
CA HIS A 68 5.35 -10.54 -8.01
C HIS A 68 5.24 -10.55 -6.49
N GLU A 69 5.30 -9.39 -5.83
CA GLU A 69 5.12 -9.25 -4.39
C GLU A 69 3.76 -9.81 -3.95
N TYR A 70 2.67 -9.45 -4.64
CA TYR A 70 1.34 -9.96 -4.34
C TYR A 70 1.28 -11.49 -4.46
N ARG A 71 1.91 -12.07 -5.49
CA ARG A 71 1.98 -13.52 -5.66
C ARG A 71 2.73 -14.19 -4.52
N ILE A 72 3.86 -13.63 -4.07
CA ILE A 72 4.63 -14.16 -2.95
C ILE A 72 3.79 -14.13 -1.67
N TYR A 73 3.20 -12.99 -1.31
CA TYR A 73 2.34 -12.89 -0.12
C TYR A 73 1.15 -13.85 -0.17
N SER A 74 0.57 -14.08 -1.36
CA SER A 74 -0.48 -15.09 -1.55
C SER A 74 0.03 -16.50 -1.25
N MET A 75 1.23 -16.84 -1.70
CA MET A 75 1.84 -18.16 -1.50
C MET A 75 2.20 -18.45 -0.04
N VAL A 76 2.47 -17.42 0.75
CA VAL A 76 2.89 -17.55 2.16
C VAL A 76 1.82 -17.12 3.16
N ALA A 77 0.58 -16.92 2.72
CA ALA A 77 -0.51 -16.36 3.55
C ALA A 77 -0.87 -17.22 4.78
N ASP A 78 -0.58 -18.53 4.73
CA ASP A 78 -0.88 -19.46 5.82
C ASP A 78 0.26 -19.59 6.84
N ILE A 79 1.40 -18.92 6.63
CA ILE A 79 2.54 -18.96 7.55
C ILE A 79 2.28 -18.02 8.74
N PRO A 80 2.29 -18.52 10.00
CA PRO A 80 2.13 -17.68 11.17
C PRO A 80 3.17 -16.55 11.23
N GLY A 81 2.72 -15.33 11.52
CA GLY A 81 3.57 -14.14 11.58
C GLY A 81 3.79 -13.44 10.24
N VAL A 82 3.38 -14.04 9.12
CA VAL A 82 3.34 -13.35 7.83
C VAL A 82 2.05 -12.54 7.71
N PRO A 83 2.11 -11.24 7.34
CA PRO A 83 0.92 -10.44 7.08
C PRO A 83 0.07 -11.03 5.96
N ARG A 84 -1.23 -11.14 6.20
CA ARG A 84 -2.19 -11.50 5.13
C ARG A 84 -2.39 -10.32 4.19
N LEU A 85 -2.65 -10.63 2.92
CA LEU A 85 -3.10 -9.63 1.97
C LEU A 85 -4.48 -9.11 2.41
N GLY A 86 -4.63 -7.79 2.33
CA GLY A 86 -5.96 -7.18 2.36
C GLY A 86 -6.74 -7.50 1.09
N PRO A 87 -8.04 -7.19 1.07
CA PRO A 87 -8.87 -7.34 -0.12
C PRO A 87 -8.42 -6.44 -1.28
#